data_AF-A0A2N3ERZ6-F1
#
_entry.id   AF-A0A2N3ERZ6-F1
#
_cell.length_a   1.000
_cell.length_b   1.000
_cell.length_c   1.000
_cell.angle_alpha   90.00
_cell.angle_beta   90.00
_cell.angle_gamma   90.00
#
_symmetry.space_group_name_H-M   'P 1'
#
loop_
_entity.id
_entity.type
_entity.pdbx_description
1 polymer ?
#
loop_
_entity_poly.entity_id
_entity_poly.type
_entity_poly.pdbx_seq_one_letter_code
_entity_poly.pdbx_strand_id
1 'polypeptide(L)' 'MSNVTHLPTAATSYYTVNKRGSWFNVVLVTPIEGMNPIKTALYGFSDKQAAIEHGQKTAARMQRPFKVRGGAA' A
#
# COMPACT_ATOMS: atom_id res chain seq x y z
N MET A 1 27.16 13.73 -25.15
CA MET A 1 25.96 12.91 -24.91
C MET A 1 26.05 12.37 -23.50
N SER A 2 25.34 12.95 -22.55
CA SER A 2 25.38 12.54 -21.15
C SER A 2 24.47 11.33 -20.99
N ASN A 3 25.05 10.15 -20.74
CA ASN A 3 24.30 8.96 -20.31
C ASN A 3 23.75 9.24 -18.91
N VAL A 4 22.54 9.79 -18.83
CA VAL A 4 21.79 9.92 -17.58
C VAL A 4 21.27 8.52 -17.25
N THR A 5 22.04 7.79 -16.46
CA THR A 5 21.57 6.56 -15.82
C THR A 5 20.43 6.97 -14.89
N HIS A 6 19.18 6.80 -15.32
CA HIS A 6 18.04 6.91 -14.42
C HIS A 6 18.24 5.87 -13.33
N LEU A 7 18.60 6.31 -12.11
CA LEU A 7 18.53 5.45 -10.95
C LEU A 7 17.09 4.89 -10.90
N PRO A 8 16.90 3.59 -10.65
CA PRO A 8 15.56 3.04 -10.50
C PRO A 8 14.85 3.89 -9.44
N THR A 9 13.83 4.61 -9.87
CA THR A 9 13.07 5.47 -8.96
C THR A 9 12.42 4.52 -7.98
N ALA A 10 12.98 4.41 -6.77
CA ALA A 10 12.56 3.42 -5.79
C ALA A 10 11.05 3.58 -5.58
N ALA A 11 10.28 2.64 -6.14
CA ALA A 11 8.84 2.77 -6.17
C ALA A 11 8.34 2.79 -4.71
N THR A 12 7.68 3.88 -4.32
CA THR A 12 7.35 4.12 -2.91
C THR A 12 6.37 3.07 -2.40
N SER A 13 6.75 2.35 -1.34
CA SER A 13 5.84 1.38 -0.72
C SER A 13 4.67 2.12 -0.07
N TYR A 14 3.47 1.58 -0.23
CA TYR A 14 2.22 2.21 0.16
C TYR A 14 1.34 1.28 0.97
N TYR A 15 0.48 1.84 1.81
CA TYR A 15 -0.54 1.07 2.54
C TYR A 15 -1.83 1.01 1.72
N THR A 16 -2.55 -0.10 1.80
CA THR A 16 -3.89 -0.27 1.20
C THR A 16 -4.75 -1.15 2.09
N VAL A 17 -6.06 -1.15 1.86
CA VAL A 17 -6.98 -2.15 2.43
C VAL A 17 -7.34 -3.18 1.37
N ASN A 18 -7.21 -4.47 1.70
CA ASN A 18 -7.65 -5.58 0.87
C ASN A 18 -8.70 -6.41 1.60
N LYS A 19 -9.77 -6.81 0.91
CA LYS A 19 -10.75 -7.76 1.42
C LYS A 19 -10.17 -9.18 1.36
N ARG A 20 -10.28 -9.94 2.45
CA ARG A 20 -9.90 -11.35 2.57
C ARG A 20 -11.02 -12.13 3.26
N GLY A 21 -11.85 -12.81 2.47
CA GLY A 21 -13.08 -13.44 2.97
C GLY A 21 -14.03 -12.39 3.56
N SER A 22 -14.49 -12.61 4.80
CA SER A 22 -15.34 -11.68 5.55
C SER A 22 -14.58 -10.56 6.27
N TRP A 23 -13.25 -10.51 6.12
CA TRP A 23 -12.37 -9.57 6.83
C TRP A 23 -11.70 -8.58 5.87
N PHE A 24 -11.23 -7.46 6.41
CA PHE A 24 -10.49 -6.41 5.73
C PHE A 24 -9.11 -6.26 6.35
N ASN A 25 -8.07 -6.37 5.53
CA ASN A 25 -6.70 -6.29 6.00
C ASN A 25 -6.06 -4.98 5.54
N VAL A 26 -5.35 -4.32 6.45
CA VAL A 26 -4.38 -3.28 6.12
C VAL A 26 -3.10 -3.98 5.63
N VAL A 27 -2.70 -3.65 4.40
CA VAL A 27 -1.59 -4.29 3.69
C VAL A 27 -0.57 -3.24 3.31
N LEU A 28 0.71 -3.51 3.61
CA LEU A 28 1.82 -2.77 3.03
C LEU A 28 2.19 -3.40 1.69
N VAL A 29 2.20 -2.59 0.64
CA VAL A 29 2.59 -2.99 -0.71
C VAL A 29 3.94 -2.37 -1.04
N THR A 30 4.92 -3.22 -1.29
CA THR A 30 6.25 -2.83 -1.73
C THR A 30 6.39 -3.20 -3.21
N PRO A 31 6.26 -2.22 -4.12
CA PRO A 31 6.50 -2.45 -5.54
C PRO A 31 7.97 -2.80 -5.79
N ILE A 32 8.21 -3.75 -6.69
CA ILE A 32 9.53 -4.19 -7.14
C ILE A 32 9.54 -4.10 -8.66
N GLU A 33 10.54 -3.44 -9.23
CA GLU A 33 10.67 -3.29 -10.67
C GLU A 33 10.84 -4.67 -11.34
N GLY A 34 10.11 -4.92 -12.43
CA GLY A 34 10.17 -6.19 -13.15
C GLY A 34 9.58 -7.40 -12.43
N MET A 35 9.00 -7.23 -11.23
CA MET A 35 8.47 -8.33 -10.42
C MET A 35 7.10 -8.01 -9.80
N ASN A 36 6.43 -9.05 -9.32
CA ASN A 36 5.21 -8.86 -8.55
C ASN A 36 5.49 -8.10 -7.24
N PRO A 37 4.68 -7.08 -6.89
CA PRO A 37 4.83 -6.38 -5.63
C PRO A 37 4.68 -7.33 -4.43
N ILE A 38 5.55 -7.15 -3.43
CA ILE A 38 5.39 -7.83 -2.15
C ILE A 38 4.22 -7.18 -1.41
N LYS A 39 3.29 -8.01 -0.93
CA LYS A 39 2.11 -7.58 -0.18
C LYS A 39 2.16 -8.21 1.19
N THR A 40 2.32 -7.40 2.22
CA THR A 40 2.38 -7.85 3.62
C THR A 40 1.13 -7.42 4.35
N ALA A 41 0.30 -8.37 4.78
CA ALA A 41 -0.85 -8.08 5.64
C ALA A 41 -0.36 -7.81 7.06
N LEU A 42 -0.75 -6.66 7.63
CA LEU A 42 -0.26 -6.20 8.94
C LEU A 42 -1.34 -6.28 10.02
N TYR A 43 -2.56 -5.88 9.67
CA TYR A 43 -3.69 -5.82 10.60
C TYR A 43 -4.95 -6.30 9.90
N GLY A 44 -5.82 -7.00 10.63
CA GLY A 44 -7.11 -7.48 10.14
C GLY A 44 -8.26 -6.91 10.95
N PHE A 45 -9.35 -6.58 10.26
CA PHE A 45 -10.55 -5.98 10.81
C PHE A 45 -11.79 -6.68 10.25
N SER A 46 -12.86 -6.78 11.03
CA SER A 46 -14.17 -7.23 10.54
C SER A 46 -14.89 -6.13 9.75
N ASP A 47 -14.61 -4.87 10.05
CA ASP A 47 -15.21 -3.70 9.42
C ASP A 47 -14.25 -3.02 8.42
N LYS A 48 -14.81 -2.60 7.28
CA LYS A 48 -14.04 -1.95 6.20
C LYS A 48 -13.58 -0.55 6.60
N GLN A 49 -14.44 0.20 7.27
CA GLN A 49 -14.17 1.60 7.62
C GLN A 49 -13.08 1.68 8.69
N ALA A 50 -13.16 0.84 9.71
CA ALA A 50 -12.11 0.67 10.72
C ALA A 50 -10.74 0.32 10.10
N ALA A 51 -10.72 -0.57 9.09
CA ALA A 51 -9.49 -0.89 8.37
C ALA A 51 -8.92 0.31 7.61
N ILE A 52 -9.79 1.13 6.98
CA ILE A 52 -9.38 2.34 6.25
C ILE A 52 -8.81 3.38 7.21
N GLU A 53 -9.50 3.69 8.30
CA GLU A 53 -9.06 4.68 9.29
C GLU A 53 -7.73 4.27 9.92
N HIS A 54 -7.61 3.01 10.32
CA HIS A 54 -6.36 2.48 10.84
C HIS A 54 -5.24 2.52 9.79
N GLY A 55 -5.56 2.18 8.54
CA GLY A 55 -4.65 2.24 7.40
C GLY A 55 -4.12 3.66 7.14
N GLN A 56 -5.00 4.66 7.11
CA GLN A 56 -4.66 6.07 6.95
C GLN A 56 -3.79 6.57 8.11
N LYS A 57 -4.17 6.28 9.36
CA LYS A 57 -3.39 6.64 10.55
C LYS A 57 -1.99 6.02 10.53
N THR A 58 -1.90 4.75 10.14
CA THR A 58 -0.62 4.04 10.01
C THR A 58 0.24 4.64 8.91
N ALA A 59 -0.36 4.93 7.75
CA ALA A 59 0.33 5.52 6.62
C ALA A 59 0.88 6.92 6.95
N ALA A 60 0.07 7.77 7.61
CA ALA A 60 0.50 9.08 8.10
C ALA A 60 1.65 8.97 9.10
N ARG A 61 1.56 8.06 10.08
CA ARG A 61 2.63 7.83 11.07
C ARG A 61 3.93 7.38 10.43
N MET A 62 3.85 6.56 9.39
CA MET A 62 5.01 5.99 8.70
C MET A 62 5.47 6.85 7.52
N GLN A 63 4.86 8.03 7.32
CA GLN A 63 5.14 8.95 6.21
C GLN A 63 5.09 8.26 4.84
N ARG A 64 4.10 7.39 4.65
CA ARG A 64 3.89 6.62 3.42
C ARG A 64 2.51 6.90 2.85
N PRO A 65 2.33 6.80 1.53
CA PRO A 65 1.02 6.99 0.93
C PRO A 65 0.05 5.87 1.31
N PHE A 66 -1.22 6.22 1.46
CA PHE A 66 -2.33 5.28 1.58
C PHE A 66 -3.12 5.28 0.27
N LYS A 67 -3.40 4.09 -0.28
CA LYS A 67 -4.17 3.90 -1.50
C LYS A 67 -5.38 3.03 -1.18
N VAL A 68 -6.58 3.51 -1.49
CA VAL A 68 -7.78 2.66 -1.44
C VAL A 68 -7.93 2.00 -2.81
N ARG A 69 -7.75 0.68 -2.89
CA ARG A 69 -7.98 -0.04 -4.15
C ARG A 69 -9.48 -0.14 -4.39
N GLY A 70 -10.01 0.64 -5.35
CA GLY A 70 -11.41 0.63 -5.75
C GLY A 70 -12.21 1.92 -5.48
N GLY A 71 -11.60 3.09 -5.68
CA GLY A 71 -12.32 4.36 -5.78
C GLY A 71 -11.62 5.25 -6.80
N ALA A 72 -12.00 5.11 -8.07
CA ALA A 72 -12.01 6.27 -8.94
C ALA A 72 -13.27 7.05 -8.56
N ALA A 73 -13.07 8.24 -8.02
CA ALA A 73 -14.00 9.36 -8.03
C ALA A 73 -13.14 10.62 -8.02
#